data_AF-A0A6G1WFA2-F1
#
_entry.id   AF-A0A6G1WFA2-F1
#
_cell.length_a   1.000
_cell.length_b   1.000
_cell.length_c   1.000
_cell.angle_alpha   90.00
_cell.angle_beta   90.00
_cell.angle_gamma   90.00
#
_symmetry.space_group_name_H-M   'P 1'
#
loop_
_entity.id
_entity.type
_entity.pdbx_description
1 polymer ?
#
loop_
_entity_poly.entity_id
_entity_poly.type
_entity_poly.pdbx_seq_one_letter_code
_entity_poly.pdbx_strand_id
1 'polypeptide(L)' 'MADNPKKKGRDRDLVSDQEHEVAYLMRTAKVTRQKALQAIREAGSNRDKVMEYLGKQ' A
#
# COMPACT_ATOMS: atom_id res chain seq x y z
N MET A 1 22.77 -23.18 -9.87
CA MET A 1 21.96 -22.03 -9.43
C MET A 1 21.06 -21.63 -10.59
N ALA A 2 19.75 -21.71 -10.41
CA ALA A 2 18.79 -21.17 -11.38
C ALA A 2 18.20 -19.91 -10.76
N ASP A 3 18.71 -18.76 -11.18
CA ASP A 3 18.11 -17.47 -10.87
C ASP A 3 16.78 -17.40 -11.62
N ASN A 4 15.72 -17.90 -10.99
CA ASN A 4 14.36 -17.77 -11.49
C ASN A 4 14.07 -16.28 -11.67
N PRO A 5 13.84 -15.77 -12.90
CA PRO A 5 13.55 -14.36 -13.14
C PRO A 5 12.20 -13.93 -12.54
N LYS A 6 11.41 -14.88 -12.03
CA LYS A 6 10.18 -14.63 -11.26
C LYS A 6 10.41 -14.17 -9.83
N LYS A 7 11.63 -14.28 -9.28
CA LYS A 7 11.96 -13.69 -7.98
C LYS A 7 12.36 -12.22 -8.18
N LYS A 8 11.40 -11.42 -8.63
CA LYS A 8 11.48 -9.96 -8.52
C LYS A 8 11.64 -9.68 -7.03
N GLY A 9 12.77 -9.09 -6.65
CA GLY A 9 13.12 -8.87 -5.24
C GLY A 9 11.93 -8.21 -4.53
N ARG A 10 11.59 -8.72 -3.33
CA ARG A 10 10.48 -8.31 -2.46
C ARG A 10 9.96 -6.93 -2.87
N ASP A 11 8.86 -6.89 -3.63
CA ASP A 11 8.32 -5.65 -4.20
C ASP A 11 8.12 -4.66 -3.04
N ARG A 12 9.00 -3.66 -2.97
CA ARG A 12 9.01 -2.64 -1.90
C ARG A 12 7.81 -1.70 -1.99
N ASP A 13 7.10 -1.78 -3.11
CA ASP A 13 5.90 -1.02 -3.42
C ASP A 13 4.61 -1.69 -2.92
N LEU A 14 4.72 -2.85 -2.26
CA LEU A 14 3.56 -3.54 -1.71
C LEU A 14 3.21 -3.04 -0.31
N VAL A 15 1.98 -2.55 -0.17
CA VAL A 15 1.31 -2.20 1.09
C VAL A 15 0.48 -3.38 1.56
N SER A 16 0.57 -3.66 2.86
CA SER A 16 -0.27 -4.64 3.55
C SER A 16 -1.15 -3.93 4.58
N ASP A 17 -2.18 -4.62 5.08
CA ASP A 17 -3.05 -4.22 6.19
C ASP A 17 -2.34 -4.11 7.55
N GLN A 18 -1.04 -4.37 7.59
CA GLN A 18 -0.19 -4.21 8.76
C GLN A 18 -0.35 -2.80 9.38
N GLU A 19 -0.42 -2.73 10.71
CA GLU A 19 -0.70 -1.47 11.40
C GLU A 19 0.33 -0.37 11.12
N HIS A 20 1.59 -0.71 10.88
CA HIS A 20 2.63 0.28 10.56
C HIS A 20 2.43 0.93 9.18
N GLU A 21 1.97 0.18 8.18
CA GLU A 21 1.64 0.69 6.85
C GLU A 21 0.37 1.54 6.90
N VAL A 22 -0.66 1.07 7.60
CA VAL A 22 -1.91 1.82 7.79
C VAL A 22 -1.65 3.13 8.54
N ALA A 23 -0.82 3.11 9.58
CA ALA A 23 -0.43 4.32 10.30
C ALA A 23 0.37 5.29 9.41
N TYR A 24 1.25 4.78 8.55
CA TYR A 24 1.96 5.60 7.58
C TYR A 24 0.99 6.29 6.60
N LEU A 25 0.02 5.55 6.05
CA LEU A 25 -1.01 6.10 5.15
C LEU A 25 -1.90 7.13 5.85
N MET A 26 -2.35 6.84 7.07
CA MET A 26 -3.12 7.78 7.88
C MET A 26 -2.34 9.07 8.12
N ARG A 27 -1.04 8.98 8.43
CA ARG A 27 -0.20 10.16 8.67
C ARG A 27 0.08 10.95 7.38
N THR A 28 0.32 10.25 6.27
CA THR A 28 0.68 10.86 4.98
C THR A 28 -0.53 11.54 4.34
N ALA A 29 -1.65 10.84 4.27
CA ALA A 29 -2.88 11.34 3.67
C ALA A 29 -3.83 12.03 4.68
N LYS A 30 -3.47 12.11 5.96
CA LYS A 30 -4.31 12.65 7.05
C LYS A 30 -5.72 12.06 7.09
N VAL A 31 -5.85 10.79 6.73
CA VAL A 31 -7.13 10.07 6.71
C VAL A 31 -7.34 9.22 7.95
N THR A 32 -8.59 8.83 8.19
CA THR A 32 -8.93 7.87 9.24
C THR A 32 -8.49 6.46 8.86
N ARG A 33 -8.32 5.59 9.86
CA ARG A 33 -7.97 4.16 9.67
C ARG A 33 -8.91 3.46 8.71
N GLN A 34 -10.20 3.74 8.80
CA GLN A 34 -11.22 3.14 7.93
C GLN A 34 -11.01 3.52 6.46
N LYS A 35 -10.74 4.80 6.18
CA LYS A 35 -10.43 5.26 4.81
C LYS A 35 -9.14 4.64 4.28
N ALA A 36 -8.10 4.52 5.11
CA ALA A 36 -6.85 3.87 4.73
C ALA A 36 -7.06 2.37 4.38
N LEU A 37 -7.81 1.63 5.20
CA LEU A 37 -8.15 0.23 4.94
C LEU A 37 -9.02 0.08 3.69
N GLN A 38 -9.98 0.98 3.48
CA GLN A 38 -10.80 0.99 2.27
C GLN A 38 -9.94 1.23 1.04
N ALA A 39 -9.01 2.19 1.09
CA ALA A 39 -8.08 2.45 0.00
C ALA A 39 -7.20 1.22 -0.31
N ILE A 40 -6.69 0.51 0.71
CA ILE A 40 -5.95 -0.75 0.51
C ILE A 40 -6.85 -1.83 -0.13
N ARG A 41 -8.11 -1.92 0.28
CA ARG A 41 -9.07 -2.88 -0.29
C ARG A 41 -9.43 -2.58 -1.74
N GLU A 42 -9.52 -1.30 -2.11
CA GLU A 42 -9.99 -0.84 -3.41
C GLU A 42 -8.85 -0.69 -4.43
N ALA A 43 -7.72 -0.12 -4.02
CA ALA A 43 -6.52 0.03 -4.85
C ALA A 43 -5.61 -1.21 -4.83
N GLY A 44 -5.84 -2.13 -3.87
CA GLY A 44 -5.06 -3.34 -3.66
C GLY A 44 -3.76 -3.08 -2.90
N SER A 45 -2.88 -4.08 -2.89
CA SER A 45 -1.60 -4.00 -2.18
C SER A 45 -0.59 -3.05 -2.81
N ASN A 46 -0.92 -2.20 -3.78
CA ASN A 46 0.07 -1.33 -4.43
C ASN A 46 0.06 0.07 -3.80
N ARG A 47 1.19 0.50 -3.22
CA ARG A 47 1.34 1.76 -2.51
C ARG A 47 1.00 2.98 -3.35
N ASP A 48 1.50 3.04 -4.58
CA ASP A 48 1.27 4.18 -5.45
C ASP A 48 -0.20 4.35 -5.76
N LYS A 49 -0.90 3.24 -6.02
CA LYS A 49 -2.35 3.26 -6.27
C LYS A 49 -3.13 3.65 -5.01
N VAL A 50 -2.74 3.16 -3.84
CA VAL A 50 -3.37 3.52 -2.56
C VAL A 50 -3.19 5.01 -2.27
N MET A 51 -1.97 5.55 -2.46
CA MET A 51 -1.71 6.97 -2.28
C MET A 51 -2.41 7.83 -3.33
N GLU A 52 -2.50 7.38 -4.59
CA GLU A 52 -3.28 8.07 -5.62
C GLU A 52 -4.77 8.10 -5.27
N TYR A 53 -5.33 6.99 -4.78
CA TYR A 53 -6.71 6.92 -4.32
C TYR A 53 -6.98 7.89 -3.15
N LEU A 54 -6.03 7.95 -2.21
CA LEU A 54 -6.13 8.83 -1.03
C LEU A 54 -5.86 10.31 -1.36
N GLY A 55 -5.04 10.60 -2.38
CA GLY A 55 -4.71 11.96 -2.81
C GLY A 55 -5.71 12.59 -3.79
N LYS A 56 -6.63 11.78 -4.35
CA LYS A 56 -7.72 12.24 -5.24
C LYS A 56 -8.91 12.89 -4.49
N GLN A 57 -8.84 13.07 -3.17
CA GLN A 57 -9.91 13.60 -2.32
C GLN A 57 -9.53 14.91 -1.63
#